data_AF-A0A661B3E0-F1
#
_entry.id   AF-A0A661B3E0-F1
#
_cell.length_a   1.000
_cell.length_b   1.000
_cell.length_c   1.000
_cell.angle_alpha   90.00
_cell.angle_beta   90.00
_cell.angle_gamma   90.00
#
_symmetry.space_group_name_H-M   'P 1'
#
loop_
_entity.id
_entity.type
_entity.pdbx_description
1 polymer ?
#
loop_
_entity_poly.entity_id
_entity_poly.type
_entity_poly.pdbx_seq_one_letter_code
_entity_poly.pdbx_strand_id
1 'polypeptide(L)'
;GLMNSKLTKWKSILALLLLLAMEFYMIVLRSPQSCAILASIDDGFYYPKIAFNFSRSGVLTYDNVTRTNGFHPLWEAFLIPVFGVVKNPNTALKIVYILISVIIFTCAYIFL
;
A
#
# COMPACT_ATOMS: atom_id res chain seq x y z
N GLY A 1 -23.18 2.11 -31.93
CA GLY A 1 -22.31 0.96 -31.65
C GLY A 1 -20.88 1.37 -31.38
N LEU A 2 -20.09 1.65 -32.41
CA LEU A 2 -18.64 1.92 -32.31
C LEU A 2 -18.26 3.24 -31.61
N MET A 3 -19.00 4.33 -31.83
CA MET A 3 -18.70 5.64 -31.25
C MET A 3 -18.84 5.65 -29.71
N ASN A 4 -19.86 4.96 -29.17
CA ASN A 4 -20.04 4.81 -27.73
C ASN A 4 -18.95 3.95 -27.08
N SER A 5 -18.46 2.91 -27.77
CA SER A 5 -17.37 2.06 -27.28
C SER A 5 -16.00 2.77 -27.21
N LYS A 6 -15.75 3.73 -28.11
CA LYS A 6 -14.55 4.56 -28.04
C LYS A 6 -14.65 5.57 -26.90
N LEU A 7 -15.82 6.18 -26.74
CA LEU A 7 -16.06 7.20 -25.71
C LEU A 7 -15.95 6.61 -24.28
N THR A 8 -16.40 5.37 -24.06
CA THR A 8 -16.20 4.69 -22.77
C THR A 8 -14.73 4.40 -22.49
N LYS A 9 -13.95 3.95 -23.47
CA LYS A 9 -12.50 3.71 -23.30
C LYS A 9 -11.72 4.97 -22.91
N TRP A 10 -11.99 6.11 -23.56
CA TRP A 10 -11.31 7.37 -23.22
C TRP A 10 -11.63 7.85 -21.80
N LYS A 11 -12.87 7.65 -21.33
CA LYS A 11 -13.25 7.94 -19.94
C LYS A 11 -12.49 7.06 -18.94
N SER A 12 -12.33 5.77 -19.24
CA SER A 12 -11.55 4.84 -18.39
C SER A 12 -10.07 5.20 -18.35
N ILE A 13 -9.48 5.59 -19.48
CA ILE A 13 -8.09 6.06 -19.54
C ILE A 13 -7.91 7.35 -18.72
N LEU A 14 -8.83 8.31 -18.85
CA LEU A 14 -8.79 9.54 -18.07
C LEU A 14 -8.90 9.25 -16.56
N ALA A 15 -9.78 8.34 -16.16
CA ALA A 15 -9.93 7.93 -14.76
C ALA A 15 -8.64 7.30 -14.21
N LEU A 16 -7.98 6.42 -14.98
CA LEU A 16 -6.69 5.84 -14.61
C LEU A 16 -5.60 6.91 -14.43
N LEU A 17 -5.55 7.91 -15.32
CA LEU A 17 -4.57 9.00 -15.23
C LEU A 17 -4.81 9.87 -13.98
N LEU A 18 -6.07 10.13 -13.63
CA LEU A 18 -6.42 10.87 -12.42
C LEU A 18 -6.04 10.08 -11.15
N LEU A 19 -6.25 8.76 -11.13
CA LEU A 19 -5.80 7.89 -10.04
C LEU A 19 -4.27 7.90 -9.90
N LEU A 20 -3.54 7.76 -11.02
CA LEU A 20 -2.07 7.87 -11.04
C LEU A 20 -1.58 9.20 -10.46
N ALA A 21 -2.19 10.32 -10.86
CA ALA A 21 -1.82 11.64 -10.38
C ALA A 21 -2.09 11.80 -8.87
N MET A 22 -3.21 11.28 -8.38
CA MET A 22 -3.54 11.29 -6.95
C MET A 22 -2.55 10.46 -6.14
N GLU A 23 -2.21 9.26 -6.58
CA GLU A 23 -1.24 8.40 -5.88
C GLU A 23 0.17 9.00 -5.90
N PHE A 24 0.60 9.57 -7.03
CA PHE A 24 1.87 10.29 -7.12
C PHE A 24 1.92 11.45 -6.11
N TYR A 25 0.87 12.25 -6.05
CA TYR A 25 0.75 13.33 -5.06
C TYR A 25 0.89 12.80 -3.63
N MET A 26 0.22 11.69 -3.32
CA MET A 26 0.26 11.07 -1.99
C MET A 26 1.65 10.53 -1.63
N ILE A 27 2.33 9.82 -2.54
CA ILE A 27 3.62 9.17 -2.25
C ILE A 27 4.77 10.19 -2.18
N VAL A 28 4.74 11.20 -3.05
CA VAL A 28 5.85 12.14 -3.22
C VAL A 28 5.70 13.36 -2.31
N LEU A 29 4.51 13.97 -2.26
CA LEU A 29 4.30 15.27 -1.64
C LEU A 29 3.73 15.18 -0.21
N ARG A 30 3.24 14.03 0.22
CA ARG A 30 2.72 13.81 1.58
C ARG A 30 3.68 12.97 2.42
N SER A 31 3.61 13.16 3.73
CA SER A 31 4.33 12.30 4.66
C SER A 31 3.67 10.90 4.70
N PRO A 32 4.43 9.82 4.83
CA PRO A 32 3.88 8.46 4.89
C PRO A 32 2.86 8.28 6.01
N GLN A 33 3.05 8.99 7.12
CA GLN A 33 2.10 9.02 8.24
C GLN A 33 0.76 9.63 7.83
N SER A 34 0.78 10.72 7.05
CA SER A 34 -0.46 11.31 6.53
C SER A 34 -1.20 10.36 5.58
N CYS A 35 -0.46 9.58 4.80
CA CYS A 35 -1.04 8.59 3.90
C CYS A 35 -1.61 7.39 4.67
N ALA A 36 -0.95 6.95 5.73
CA ALA A 36 -1.41 5.86 6.59
C ALA A 36 -2.68 6.21 7.37
N ILE A 37 -2.85 7.48 7.77
CA ILE A 37 -4.13 7.96 8.34
C ILE A 37 -5.28 7.85 7.32
N LEU A 38 -5.01 8.09 6.05
CA LEU A 38 -6.02 8.01 4.98
C LEU A 38 -6.32 6.56 4.55
N ALA A 39 -5.38 5.63 4.74
CA ALA A 39 -5.49 4.22 4.36
C ALA A 39 -6.26 3.33 5.36
N SER A 40 -7.16 3.92 6.15
CA SER A 40 -7.76 3.38 7.37
C SER A 40 -6.79 3.37 8.55
N ILE A 41 -7.16 4.15 9.57
CA ILE A 41 -6.37 4.48 10.77
C ILE A 41 -5.78 3.23 11.46
N ASP A 42 -6.50 2.11 11.44
CA ASP A 42 -6.05 0.87 12.06
C ASP A 42 -5.08 0.08 11.16
N ASP A 43 -5.53 -0.39 10.00
CA ASP A 43 -4.72 -1.28 9.15
C ASP A 43 -3.45 -0.62 8.59
N GLY A 44 -3.53 0.68 8.28
CA GLY A 44 -2.44 1.45 7.71
C GLY A 44 -1.21 1.58 8.62
N PHE A 45 -1.37 1.38 9.93
CA PHE A 45 -0.27 1.36 10.89
C PHE A 45 -0.08 0.00 11.57
N TYR A 46 -1.15 -0.79 11.73
CA TYR A 46 -1.12 -2.08 12.41
C TYR A 46 -0.15 -3.06 11.74
N TYR A 47 -0.34 -3.32 10.45
CA TYR A 47 0.48 -4.27 9.69
C TYR A 47 1.95 -3.82 9.56
N PRO A 48 2.25 -2.56 9.15
CA PRO A 48 3.62 -2.05 9.16
C PRO A 48 4.33 -2.17 10.49
N LYS A 49 3.60 -1.99 11.60
CA LYS A 49 4.17 -2.07 12.94
C LYS A 49 4.54 -3.50 13.32
N ILE A 50 3.71 -4.48 12.98
CA ILE A 50 4.00 -5.90 13.20
C ILE A 50 5.21 -6.32 12.36
N ALA A 51 5.23 -5.97 11.07
CA ALA A 51 6.34 -6.29 10.17
C ALA A 51 7.66 -5.66 10.64
N PHE A 52 7.58 -4.41 11.13
CA PHE A 52 8.71 -3.73 11.75
C PHE A 52 9.18 -4.48 13.01
N ASN A 53 8.30 -4.75 13.97
CA ASN A 53 8.70 -5.41 15.21
C ASN A 53 9.27 -6.81 14.94
N PHE A 54 8.61 -7.61 14.08
CA PHE A 54 9.06 -8.95 13.71
C PHE A 54 10.45 -8.95 13.07
N SER A 55 10.74 -8.01 12.17
CA SER A 55 12.07 -7.93 11.54
C SER A 55 13.19 -7.49 12.49
N ARG A 56 12.87 -6.99 13.70
CA ARG A 56 13.88 -6.66 14.72
C ARG A 56 13.96 -7.69 15.86
N SER A 57 12.82 -8.24 16.28
CA SER A 57 12.75 -9.14 17.44
C SER A 57 12.48 -10.61 17.10
N GLY A 58 12.06 -10.90 15.86
CA GLY A 58 11.57 -12.22 15.46
C GLY A 58 10.19 -12.56 16.03
N VAL A 59 9.54 -11.63 16.74
CA VAL A 59 8.26 -11.86 17.41
C VAL A 59 7.17 -11.00 16.78
N LEU A 60 6.08 -11.65 16.38
CA LEU A 60 4.88 -11.00 15.84
C LEU A 60 4.13 -10.30 16.98
N THR A 61 4.33 -8.99 17.10
CA THR A 61 3.74 -8.14 18.15
C THR A 61 3.44 -6.75 17.59
N TYR A 62 2.44 -6.06 18.12
CA TYR A 62 2.22 -4.64 17.81
C TYR A 62 2.92 -3.72 18.85
N ASP A 63 2.83 -4.11 20.12
CA ASP A 63 3.30 -3.37 21.30
C ASP A 63 4.67 -3.85 21.85
N ASN A 64 5.28 -4.89 21.25
CA ASN A 64 6.46 -5.61 21.76
C ASN A 64 6.26 -6.38 23.08
N VAL A 65 5.03 -6.52 23.56
CA VAL A 65 4.70 -7.25 24.80
C VAL A 65 3.83 -8.46 24.48
N THR A 66 2.76 -8.24 23.73
CA THR A 66 1.75 -9.26 23.41
C THR A 66 1.99 -9.84 22.03
N ARG A 67 2.04 -11.17 21.95
CA ARG A 67 2.05 -11.88 20.66
C ARG A 67 0.68 -11.72 20.00
N THR A 68 0.68 -11.44 18.70
CA THR A 68 -0.53 -11.31 17.90
C THR A 68 -0.53 -12.28 16.73
N ASN A 69 -1.73 -12.72 16.34
CA ASN A 69 -2.05 -13.47 15.13
C ASN A 69 -3.25 -12.86 14.38
N GLY A 70 -3.72 -11.69 14.80
CA GLY A 70 -4.91 -11.00 14.27
C GLY A 70 -4.67 -10.24 12.96
N PHE A 71 -3.84 -10.76 12.08
CA PHE A 71 -3.47 -10.14 10.81
C PHE A 71 -3.61 -11.14 9.66
N HIS A 72 -3.84 -10.66 8.44
CA HIS A 72 -3.85 -11.50 7.25
C HIS A 72 -2.43 -12.03 6.92
N PRO A 73 -2.18 -13.36 6.97
CA PRO A 73 -0.83 -13.90 6.85
C PRO A 73 -0.12 -13.58 5.53
N LEU A 74 -0.87 -13.60 4.42
CA LEU A 74 -0.31 -13.27 3.10
C LEU A 74 0.18 -11.82 3.04
N TRP A 75 -0.61 -10.89 3.60
CA TRP A 75 -0.26 -9.48 3.62
C TRP A 75 0.92 -9.20 4.54
N GLU A 76 0.94 -9.82 5.73
CA GLU A 76 2.05 -9.68 6.67
C GLU A 76 3.36 -10.25 6.10
N ALA A 77 3.30 -11.43 5.46
CA ALA A 77 4.45 -12.04 4.78
C ALA A 77 5.00 -11.17 3.64
N PHE A 78 4.15 -10.37 3.00
CA PHE A 78 4.57 -9.40 1.99
C PHE A 78 5.30 -8.18 2.60
N LEU A 79 4.89 -7.73 3.77
CA LEU A 79 5.47 -6.55 4.43
C LEU A 79 6.78 -6.85 5.15
N ILE A 80 6.90 -8.00 5.82
CA ILE A 80 8.10 -8.42 6.56
C ILE A 80 9.41 -8.21 5.78
N PRO A 81 9.57 -8.66 4.51
CA PRO A 81 10.81 -8.46 3.78
C PRO A 81 11.09 -6.98 3.50
N VAL A 82 10.07 -6.17 3.22
CA VAL A 82 10.23 -4.72 3.00
C VAL A 82 10.81 -4.06 4.26
N PHE A 83 10.23 -4.34 5.42
CA PHE A 83 10.69 -3.79 6.70
C PHE A 83 12.00 -4.42 7.19
N GLY A 84 12.34 -5.63 6.74
CA GLY A 84 13.62 -6.29 7.02
C GLY A 84 14.79 -5.69 6.23
N VAL A 85 14.58 -5.33 4.96
CA VAL A 85 15.62 -4.72 4.10
C VAL A 85 15.75 -3.22 4.39
N VAL A 86 14.64 -2.53 4.62
CA VAL A 86 14.61 -1.07 4.76
C VAL A 86 14.54 -0.67 6.23
N LYS A 87 15.65 -0.13 6.75
CA LYS A 87 15.75 0.26 8.17
C LYS A 87 14.85 1.43 8.54
N ASN A 88 14.71 2.40 7.64
CA ASN A 88 13.88 3.58 7.87
C ASN A 88 12.40 3.24 7.64
N PRO A 89 11.53 3.31 8.67
CA PRO A 89 10.14 2.91 8.55
C PRO A 89 9.33 3.78 7.59
N ASN A 90 9.66 5.07 7.46
CA ASN A 90 8.97 5.97 6.54
C ASN A 90 9.30 5.61 5.09
N THR A 91 10.55 5.28 4.81
CA THR A 91 10.97 4.80 3.49
C THR A 91 10.33 3.44 3.17
N ALA A 92 10.29 2.53 4.14
CA ALA A 92 9.62 1.24 4.00
C ALA A 92 8.13 1.42 3.65
N LEU A 93 7.42 2.29 4.38
CA LEU A 93 6.03 2.63 4.09
C LEU A 93 5.84 3.17 2.67
N LYS A 94 6.71 4.07 2.19
CA LYS A 94 6.64 4.55 0.81
C LYS A 94 6.78 3.43 -0.21
N ILE A 95 7.70 2.49 0.03
CA ILE A 95 7.87 1.32 -0.84
C ILE A 95 6.61 0.46 -0.83
N VAL A 96 6.00 0.22 0.33
CA VAL A 96 4.72 -0.50 0.44
C VAL A 96 3.63 0.19 -0.38
N TYR A 97 3.48 1.51 -0.27
CA TYR A 97 2.51 2.25 -1.08
C TYR A 97 2.76 2.12 -2.57
N ILE A 98 4.01 2.24 -3.03
CA ILE A 98 4.37 2.05 -4.44
C ILE A 98 4.00 0.64 -4.91
N LEU A 99 4.24 -0.38 -4.09
CA LEU A 99 3.88 -1.77 -4.43
C LEU A 99 2.36 -1.96 -4.53
N ILE A 100 1.58 -1.39 -3.60
CA ILE A 100 0.11 -1.41 -3.65
C ILE A 100 -0.38 -0.71 -4.91
N SER A 101 0.15 0.47 -5.23
CA SER A 101 -0.15 1.21 -6.46
C SER A 101 0.07 0.36 -7.71
N VAL A 102 1.23 -0.30 -7.81
CA VAL A 102 1.53 -1.20 -8.94
C VAL A 102 0.51 -2.33 -9.07
N ILE A 103 0.10 -2.94 -7.95
CA ILE A 103 -0.94 -3.98 -7.94
C ILE A 103 -2.28 -3.42 -8.44
N ILE A 104 -2.72 -2.28 -7.89
CA ILE A 104 -3.99 -1.64 -8.27
C ILE A 104 -4.02 -1.28 -9.75
N PHE A 105 -2.95 -0.68 -10.29
CA PHE A 105 -2.89 -0.33 -11.71
C PHE A 105 -2.82 -1.55 -12.61
N THR A 106 -2.09 -2.58 -12.22
CA THR A 106 -2.04 -3.84 -12.99
C THR A 106 -3.42 -4.48 -13.06
N CYS A 107 -4.13 -4.54 -11.94
CA CYS A 107 -5.52 -5.01 -11.90
C CYS A 107 -6.42 -4.15 -12.78
N ALA A 108 -6.38 -2.82 -12.61
CA ALA A 108 -7.25 -1.92 -13.36
C ALA A 108 -6.99 -1.98 -14.87
N TYR A 109 -5.73 -2.15 -15.30
CA TYR A 109 -5.37 -2.36 -16.70
C TYR A 109 -5.93 -3.67 -17.27
N ILE A 110 -5.92 -4.77 -16.51
CA ILE A 110 -6.49 -6.06 -16.94
C ILE A 110 -8.01 -5.96 -17.20
N PHE A 111 -8.72 -5.09 -16.47
CA PHE A 111 -10.17 -4.90 -16.59
C PHE A 111 -10.60 -3.81 -17.59
N LEU A 112 -9.65 -3.12 -18.25
CA LEU A 112 -9.92 -2.01 -19.18
C LEU A 112 -10.05 -2.47 -20.65
#